data_AF-A0A062V856-F1
#
_entry.id   AF-A0A062V856-F1
#
_cell.length_a   1.000
_cell.length_b   1.000
_cell.length_c   1.000
_cell.angle_alpha   90.00
_cell.angle_beta   90.00
_cell.angle_gamma   90.00
#
_symmetry.space_group_name_H-M   'P 1'
#
loop_
_entity.id
_entity.type
_entity.pdbx_description
1 polymer ?
#
loop_
_entity_poly.entity_id
_entity_poly.type
_entity_poly.pdbx_seq_one_letter_code
_entity_poly.pdbx_strand_id
1 'polypeptide(L)' 'MDMDYKTIRHHLDVLIKNGVITMEGDKYGAMYFISKAMETNLDEFNQIWEKVDKQSKSK' A
#
# COMPACT_ATOMS: atom_id res chain seq x y z
N MET A 1 20.11 -4.79 -1.18
CA MET A 1 18.88 -5.60 -1.23
C MET A 1 18.14 -5.17 -2.47
N ASP A 2 18.41 -5.83 -3.60
CA ASP A 2 17.72 -5.52 -4.84
C ASP A 2 16.38 -6.25 -4.83
N MET A 3 15.32 -5.51 -4.53
CA MET A 3 13.95 -6.02 -4.66
C MET A 3 13.70 -6.22 -6.16
N ASP A 4 13.57 -7.47 -6.60
CA ASP A 4 13.37 -7.73 -8.03
C ASP A 4 12.01 -7.16 -8.51
N TYR A 5 11.97 -6.77 -9.79
CA TYR A 5 10.80 -6.14 -10.39
C TYR A 5 9.52 -6.98 -10.24
N LYS A 6 9.66 -8.32 -10.26
CA LYS A 6 8.54 -9.25 -10.10
C LYS A 6 7.94 -9.16 -8.69
N THR A 7 8.78 -9.04 -7.68
CA THR A 7 8.38 -8.88 -6.27
C THR A 7 7.65 -7.56 -6.07
N ILE A 8 8.18 -6.46 -6.61
CA ILE A 8 7.50 -5.15 -6.55
C ILE A 8 6.14 -5.22 -7.24
N ARG A 9 6.07 -5.80 -8.44
CA ARG A 9 4.81 -5.96 -9.18
C ARG A 9 3.78 -6.76 -8.40
N HIS A 10 4.21 -7.87 -7.77
CA HIS A 10 3.35 -8.68 -6.93
C HIS A 10 2.76 -7.88 -5.76
N HIS A 11 3.57 -7.10 -5.06
CA HIS A 11 3.08 -6.24 -3.97
C HIS A 11 2.09 -5.18 -4.46
N LEU A 12 2.34 -4.55 -5.60
CA LEU A 12 1.41 -3.57 -6.19
C LEU A 12 0.06 -4.23 -6.52
N ASP A 13 0.07 -5.44 -7.10
CA ASP A 13 -1.16 -6.17 -7.41
C ASP A 13 -1.94 -6.53 -6.12
N VAL A 14 -1.24 -6.88 -5.04
CA VAL A 14 -1.86 -7.13 -3.72
C VAL A 14 -2.50 -5.85 -3.15
N LEU A 15 -1.81 -4.71 -3.24
CA LEU A 15 -2.34 -3.43 -2.75
C LEU A 15 -3.55 -2.96 -3.55
N ILE A 16 -3.55 -3.15 -4.88
CA ILE A 16 -4.72 -2.89 -5.75
C ILE A 16 -5.88 -3.80 -5.34
N LYS A 17 -5.63 -5.10 -5.17
CA LYS A 17 -6.67 -6.08 -4.81
C LYS A 17 -7.36 -5.74 -3.48
N ASN A 18 -6.62 -5.14 -2.54
CA ASN A 18 -7.16 -4.72 -1.25
C ASN A 18 -7.70 -3.28 -1.25
N GLY A 19 -7.73 -2.61 -2.41
CA GLY A 19 -8.26 -1.26 -2.54
C GLY A 19 -7.42 -0.20 -1.80
N VAL A 20 -6.15 -0.47 -1.53
CA VAL A 20 -5.23 0.48 -0.87
C VAL A 20 -4.72 1.50 -1.88
N ILE A 21 -4.40 1.03 -3.09
CA ILE A 21 -3.94 1.88 -4.19
C ILE A 21 -4.82 1.63 -5.43
N THR A 22 -4.79 2.59 -6.35
CA THR A 22 -5.37 2.51 -7.69
C THR A 22 -4.27 2.68 -8.72
N MET A 23 -4.55 2.26 -9.96
CA MET A 23 -3.61 2.30 -11.07
C MET A 23 -4.27 2.98 -12.26
N GLU A 24 -3.56 3.89 -12.92
CA GLU A 24 -3.97 4.51 -14.18
C GLU A 24 -2.96 4.22 -15.28
N GLY A 25 -3.47 3.99 -16.50
CA GLY A 25 -2.66 3.64 -17.66
C GLY A 25 -2.43 2.13 -17.84
N ASP A 26 -1.75 1.79 -18.93
CA ASP A 26 -1.47 0.40 -19.29
C ASP A 26 -0.21 -0.15 -18.61
N LYS A 27 -0.04 -1.47 -18.64
CA LYS A 27 0.98 -2.24 -17.90
C LYS A 27 2.40 -1.66 -17.90
N TYR A 28 2.79 -0.91 -18.93
CA TYR A 28 4.07 -0.23 -19.04
C TYR A 28 3.88 1.28 -18.86
N GLY A 29 4.50 1.85 -17.82
CA GLY A 29 4.31 3.26 -17.46
C GLY A 29 3.05 3.55 -16.64
N ALA A 30 2.39 2.51 -16.11
CA ALA A 30 1.27 2.67 -15.19
C ALA A 30 1.66 3.52 -13.97
N MET A 31 0.79 4.48 -13.65
CA MET A 31 0.93 5.33 -12.47
C MET A 31 0.08 4.76 -11.34
N TYR A 32 0.60 4.78 -10.12
CA TYR A 32 -0.09 4.26 -8.93
C TYR A 32 -0.38 5.40 -7.97
N PHE A 33 -1.60 5.42 -7.45
CA PHE A 33 -2.10 6.44 -6.54
C PHE A 33 -2.73 5.79 -5.32
N ILE A 34 -2.72 6.46 -4.17
CA ILE A 34 -3.52 6.02 -3.02
C ILE A 34 -4.99 6.01 -3.46
N SER A 35 -5.75 4.97 -3.09
CA SER A 35 -7.15 4.92 -3.46
C SER A 35 -7.93 6.03 -2.73
N LYS A 36 -9.00 6.53 -3.34
CA LYS A 36 -9.86 7.55 -2.71
C LYS A 36 -10.40 7.10 -1.34
N ALA A 37 -10.70 5.80 -1.20
CA ALA A 37 -11.13 5.22 0.07
C ALA A 37 -9.99 5.28 1.11
N MET A 38 -8.77 4.95 0.70
CA MET A 38 -7.61 5.00 1.58
C MET A 38 -7.22 6.45 1.94
N GLU A 39 -7.27 7.39 0.99
CA GLU A 39 -7.03 8.81 1.25
C GLU A 39 -8.00 9.38 2.30
N THR A 40 -9.28 9.04 2.18
CA THR A 40 -10.33 9.51 3.11
C THR A 40 -10.07 9.02 4.55
N ASN A 41 -9.47 7.83 4.69
CA ASN A 41 -9.27 7.17 5.98
C ASN A 41 -7.77 7.13 6.40
N LEU A 42 -6.92 7.92 5.76
CA LEU A 42 -5.47 7.80 5.95
C LEU A 42 -5.04 8.17 7.38
N ASP A 43 -5.70 9.17 7.98
CA ASP A 43 -5.45 9.57 9.36
C ASP A 43 -5.81 8.44 10.35
N GLU A 44 -7.02 7.88 10.22
CA GLU A 44 -7.47 6.76 11.06
C GLU A 44 -6.55 5.55 10.92
N PHE A 45 -6.14 5.22 9.70
CA PHE A 45 -5.18 4.16 9.45
C PHE A 45 -3.86 4.40 10.17
N ASN A 46 -3.29 5.62 10.09
CA ASN A 46 -2.04 5.94 10.75
C ASN A 46 -2.16 5.79 12.28
N GLN A 47 -3.26 6.26 12.86
CA GLN A 47 -3.52 6.10 14.30
C GLN A 47 -3.60 4.62 14.72
N ILE A 48 -4.23 3.77 13.90
CA ILE A 48 -4.28 2.32 14.15
C ILE A 48 -2.87 1.71 13.99
N TRP A 49 -2.16 2.07 12.93
CA TRP A 49 -0.83 1.56 12.62
C TRP A 49 0.18 1.86 13.72
N GLU A 50 0.16 3.08 14.27
CA GLU A 50 1.00 3.44 15.42
C GLU A 50 0.75 2.55 16.63
N LYS A 51 -0.51 2.17 16.89
CA LYS A 51 -0.85 1.26 17.99
C LYS A 51 -0.35 -0.16 17.72
N VAL A 52 -0.41 -0.61 16.47
CA VAL A 52 0.11 -1.92 16.06
C VAL A 52 1.64 -1.97 16.17
N ASP A 53 2.35 -0.94 15.71
CA ASP A 53 3.81 -0.84 15.81
C ASP A 53 4.30 -0.78 17.27
N LYS A 54 3.58 -0.05 18.15
CA LYS A 54 3.88 -0.04 19.58
C LYS A 54 3.69 -1.42 20.23
N GLN A 55 2.71 -2.20 19.78
CA GLN A 55 2.49 -3.57 20.26
C GLN A 55 3.55 -4.56 19.75
N SER A 56 4.01 -4.42 18.51
CA SER A 56 5.07 -5.29 17.97
C SER A 56 6.43 -5.06 18.64
N LYS A 57 6.72 -3.83 19.10
CA LYS A 57 7.95 -3.47 19.81
C LYS A 57 7.98 -3.85 21.30
N SER A 58 6.81 -4.10 21.90
CA SER A 58 6.71 -4.52 23.30
C SER A 58 6.86 -6.03 23.51
N LYS A 59 7.10 -6.79 22.43
CA LYS A 59 7.19 -8.25 22.42
C LYS A 59 8.58 -8.69 21.97
#